data_AF-A0A7G8QQ79-F1
#
_entry.id   AF-A0A7G8QQ79-F1
#
_cell.length_a   1.000
_cell.length_b   1.000
_cell.length_c   1.000
_cell.angle_alpha   90.00
_cell.angle_beta   90.00
_cell.angle_gamma   90.00
#
_symmetry.space_group_name_H-M   'P 1'
#
loop_
_entity.id
_entity.type
_entity.pdbx_description
1 polymer ?
#
loop_
_entity_poly.entity_id
_entity_poly.type
_entity_poly.pdbx_seq_one_letter_code
_entity_poly.pdbx_strand_id
1 'polypeptide(L)'
;MSVKKVVLIVKPSPTLGRLVPHGTGGGLFGWYRSGDYLLRLNNRLAAEGIDWQAELDTTESDIEKLIAQNVTLLVCVPGLRFQFYHAEFDKNHIVYLTTMEYAYGDVMPVIRKIREIINKFEA
;
A
#
# COMPACT_ATOMS: atom_id res chain seq x y z
N MET A 1 12.08 14.73 -12.86
CA MET A 1 10.76 14.07 -12.72
C MET A 1 10.63 13.63 -11.26
N SER A 2 9.45 13.75 -10.65
CA SER A 2 9.24 13.27 -9.29
C SER A 2 9.00 11.76 -9.33
N VAL A 3 9.73 10.99 -8.53
CA VAL A 3 9.56 9.53 -8.44
C VAL A 3 8.16 9.22 -7.92
N LYS A 4 7.41 8.39 -8.64
CA LYS A 4 6.04 8.02 -8.23
C LYS A 4 6.09 7.09 -7.01
N LYS A 5 5.20 7.34 -6.05
CA LYS A 5 5.23 6.68 -4.74
C LYS A 5 4.13 5.62 -4.60
N VAL A 6 4.54 4.43 -4.16
CA VAL A 6 3.66 3.38 -3.64
C VAL A 6 3.82 3.33 -2.12
N VAL A 7 2.72 3.37 -1.38
CA VAL A 7 2.77 3.25 0.09
C VAL A 7 2.08 1.98 0.55
N LEU A 8 2.82 1.16 1.31
CA LEU A 8 2.30 -0.04 1.96
C LEU A 8 1.70 0.31 3.32
N ILE A 9 0.37 0.19 3.43
CA ILE A 9 -0.42 0.41 4.62
C ILE A 9 -0.47 -0.89 5.43
N VAL A 10 0.08 -0.85 6.65
CA VAL A 10 0.18 -2.03 7.56
C VAL A 10 -0.62 -1.87 8.86
N LYS A 11 -1.15 -0.66 9.10
CA LYS A 11 -1.95 -0.29 10.27
C LYS A 11 -3.37 0.12 9.82
N PRO A 12 -4.37 0.06 10.71
CA PRO A 12 -5.68 0.59 10.40
C PRO A 12 -5.67 2.11 10.58
N SER A 13 -6.62 2.82 9.95
CA SER A 13 -6.74 4.26 10.15
C SER A 13 -7.09 4.61 11.60
N PRO A 14 -6.62 5.75 12.13
CA PRO A 14 -6.97 6.20 13.46
C PRO A 14 -8.48 6.41 13.54
N THR A 15 -9.11 5.92 14.61
CA THR A 15 -10.53 6.17 14.89
C THR A 15 -10.63 7.05 16.13
N LEU A 16 -11.48 8.08 16.08
CA LEU A 16 -11.66 9.01 17.18
C LEU A 16 -12.08 8.25 18.45
N GLY A 17 -11.30 8.34 19.52
CA GLY A 17 -11.60 7.71 20.82
C GLY A 17 -11.25 6.22 20.95
N ARG A 18 -10.63 5.59 19.95
CA ARG A 18 -10.18 4.19 20.04
C ARG A 18 -8.65 4.15 19.99
N LEU A 19 -8.02 3.81 21.11
CA LEU A 19 -6.62 3.38 21.10
C LEU A 19 -6.53 2.17 20.18
N VAL A 20 -5.78 2.26 19.08
CA VAL A 20 -5.53 1.13 18.19
C VAL A 20 -4.77 0.09 19.03
N PRO A 21 -5.37 -1.04 19.42
CA PRO A 21 -4.64 -1.98 20.26
C PRO A 21 -3.41 -2.44 19.50
N HIS A 22 -2.23 -2.29 20.09
CA HIS A 22 -1.01 -2.89 19.57
C HIS A 22 -1.28 -4.38 19.34
N GLY A 23 -1.31 -4.81 18.06
CA GLY A 23 -1.73 -6.16 17.66
C GLY A 23 -2.95 -6.25 16.73
N THR A 24 -3.62 -5.14 16.41
CA THR A 24 -4.81 -5.13 15.51
C THR A 24 -4.58 -4.54 14.11
N GLY A 25 -3.41 -3.97 13.82
CA GLY A 25 -3.05 -3.55 12.47
C GLY A 25 -2.62 -4.72 11.60
N GLY A 26 -3.41 -5.02 10.56
CA GLY A 26 -3.23 -6.17 9.67
C GLY A 26 -3.48 -7.55 10.30
N GLY A 27 -4.00 -7.60 11.53
CA GLY A 27 -4.16 -8.84 12.31
C GLY A 27 -2.83 -9.59 12.52
N LEU A 28 -2.87 -10.94 12.53
CA LEU A 28 -1.71 -11.84 12.55
C LEU A 28 -0.65 -11.56 11.47
N PHE A 29 -0.96 -10.69 10.50
CA PHE A 29 -0.15 -10.48 9.29
C PHE A 29 0.53 -9.11 9.22
N GLY A 30 0.11 -8.10 9.99
CA GLY A 30 0.52 -6.71 9.73
C GLY A 30 2.03 -6.41 9.81
N TRP A 31 2.77 -7.13 10.66
CA TRP A 31 4.16 -6.77 10.95
C TRP A 31 5.22 -7.76 10.45
N TYR A 32 4.93 -9.06 10.46
CA TYR A 32 6.00 -10.06 10.32
C TYR A 32 6.57 -10.22 8.90
N ARG A 33 5.96 -9.59 7.88
CA ARG A 33 6.40 -9.70 6.46
C ARG A 33 6.45 -8.38 5.68
N SER A 34 6.14 -7.26 6.31
CA SER A 34 6.01 -5.99 5.58
C SER A 34 7.34 -5.56 4.95
N GLY A 35 8.47 -5.78 5.66
CA GLY A 35 9.81 -5.56 5.13
C GLY A 35 10.15 -6.46 3.93
N ASP A 36 9.91 -7.77 4.04
CA ASP A 36 10.17 -8.74 2.97
C ASP A 36 9.31 -8.46 1.73
N TYR A 37 8.02 -8.16 1.94
CA TYR A 37 7.10 -7.79 0.86
C TYR A 37 7.57 -6.51 0.16
N LEU A 38 7.96 -5.48 0.93
CA LEU A 38 8.44 -4.23 0.38
C LEU A 38 9.72 -4.42 -0.44
N LEU A 39 10.67 -5.22 0.09
CA LEU A 39 11.90 -5.55 -0.62
C LEU A 39 11.61 -6.27 -1.94
N ARG A 40 10.72 -7.27 -1.93
CA ARG A 40 10.28 -7.98 -3.15
C ARG A 40 9.63 -7.03 -4.16
N LEU A 41 8.79 -6.11 -3.70
CA LEU A 41 8.11 -5.15 -4.57
C LEU A 41 9.13 -4.22 -5.23
N ASN A 42 10.02 -3.59 -4.46
CA ASN A 42 11.06 -2.71 -5.01
C ASN A 42 12.01 -3.46 -5.96
N ASN A 43 12.43 -4.68 -5.62
CA ASN A 43 13.23 -5.51 -6.52
C ASN A 43 12.51 -5.80 -7.84
N ARG A 44 11.19 -6.05 -7.78
CA ARG A 44 10.39 -6.31 -8.97
C ARG A 44 10.19 -5.06 -9.83
N LEU A 45 9.97 -3.90 -9.20
CA LEU A 45 9.88 -2.61 -9.90
C LEU A 45 11.18 -2.31 -10.66
N ALA A 46 12.33 -2.48 -9.98
CA ALA A 46 13.64 -2.31 -10.60
C ALA A 46 13.88 -3.31 -11.75
N ALA A 47 13.54 -4.58 -11.57
CA ALA A 47 13.69 -5.61 -12.60
C ALA A 47 12.80 -5.36 -13.84
N GLU A 48 11.68 -4.67 -13.68
CA GLU A 48 10.79 -4.28 -14.78
C GLU A 48 11.06 -2.88 -15.34
N GLY A 49 12.09 -2.16 -14.83
CA GLY A 49 12.42 -0.81 -15.28
C GLY A 49 11.35 0.24 -14.91
N ILE A 50 10.53 -0.03 -13.89
CA ILE A 50 9.48 0.87 -13.43
C ILE A 50 10.10 1.88 -12.43
N ASP A 51 10.11 3.16 -12.79
CA ASP A 51 10.64 4.27 -11.95
C ASP A 51 9.67 4.70 -10.84
N TRP A 52 9.17 3.73 -10.08
CA TRP A 52 8.33 3.93 -8.90
C TRP A 52 9.06 3.39 -7.69
N GLN A 53 8.85 4.01 -6.52
CA GLN A 53 9.43 3.58 -5.26
C GLN A 53 8.33 3.20 -4.28
N ALA A 54 8.48 2.02 -3.65
CA ALA A 54 7.61 1.58 -2.59
C ALA A 54 8.21 1.87 -1.21
N GLU A 55 7.41 2.42 -0.30
CA GLU A 55 7.78 2.70 1.09
C GLU A 55 6.71 2.22 2.08
N LEU A 56 7.10 2.05 3.35
CA LEU A 56 6.15 1.79 4.43
C LEU A 56 5.43 3.07 4.83
N ASP A 57 4.16 2.93 5.18
CA ASP A 57 3.39 4.00 5.80
C ASP A 57 3.98 4.42 7.15
N THR A 58 4.34 5.69 7.26
CA THR A 58 4.83 6.34 8.47
C THR A 58 3.81 7.31 9.08
N THR A 59 2.62 7.41 8.49
CA THR A 59 1.59 8.39 8.84
C THR A 59 0.54 7.86 9.81
N GLU A 60 0.67 6.58 10.20
CA GLU A 60 -0.37 5.83 10.91
C GLU A 60 -1.68 5.72 10.13
N SER A 61 -1.57 5.58 8.81
CA SER A 61 -2.73 5.37 7.92
C SER A 61 -3.69 6.56 7.91
N ASP A 62 -3.09 7.74 8.08
CA ASP A 62 -3.73 9.05 7.98
C ASP A 62 -3.81 9.45 6.51
N ILE A 63 -5.03 9.37 5.97
CA ILE A 63 -5.28 9.58 4.55
C ILE A 63 -4.96 11.01 4.09
N GLU A 64 -5.16 12.02 4.94
CA GLU A 64 -4.88 13.41 4.59
C GLU A 64 -3.37 13.61 4.42
N LYS A 65 -2.56 13.00 5.29
CA LYS A 65 -1.10 13.01 5.15
C LYS A 65 -0.63 12.25 3.90
N LEU A 66 -1.24 11.11 3.60
CA LEU A 66 -0.91 10.32 2.40
C LEU A 66 -1.23 11.08 1.10
N ILE A 67 -2.36 11.80 1.06
CA ILE A 67 -2.71 12.68 -0.06
C ILE A 67 -1.71 13.83 -0.17
N ALA A 68 -1.37 14.48 0.94
CA ALA A 68 -0.39 15.59 0.96
C ALA A 68 1.02 15.16 0.51
N GLN A 69 1.38 13.89 0.67
CA GLN A 69 2.64 13.30 0.20
C GLN A 69 2.64 12.95 -1.30
N ASN A 70 1.55 13.24 -2.04
CA ASN A 70 1.34 12.89 -3.44
C ASN A 70 1.52 11.38 -3.71
N VAL A 71 1.05 10.54 -2.79
CA VAL A 71 1.09 9.08 -2.96
C VAL A 71 0.25 8.69 -4.18
N THR A 72 0.87 7.92 -5.09
CA THR A 72 0.22 7.55 -6.35
C THR A 72 -0.60 6.27 -6.21
N LEU A 73 -0.16 5.33 -5.37
CA LEU A 73 -0.80 4.03 -5.17
C LEU A 73 -0.69 3.60 -3.71
N LEU A 74 -1.82 3.20 -3.14
CA LEU A 74 -1.88 2.60 -1.81
C LEU A 74 -1.99 1.08 -1.93
N VAL A 75 -1.21 0.37 -1.11
CA VAL A 75 -1.29 -1.09 -1.00
C VAL A 75 -1.64 -1.43 0.44
N CYS A 76 -2.82 -1.99 0.65
CA CYS A 76 -3.31 -2.38 1.97
C CYS A 76 -3.05 -3.87 2.22
N VAL A 77 -2.39 -4.19 3.32
CA VAL A 77 -2.23 -5.59 3.77
C VAL A 77 -3.58 -6.22 4.16
N PRO A 78 -3.68 -7.56 4.23
CA PRO A 78 -4.91 -8.25 4.55
C PRO A 78 -5.55 -7.76 5.86
N GLY A 79 -6.89 -7.73 5.89
CA GLY A 79 -7.66 -7.25 7.05
C GLY A 79 -7.90 -5.75 7.08
N LEU A 80 -7.12 -4.95 6.33
CA LEU A 80 -7.28 -3.49 6.31
C LEU A 80 -8.39 -2.99 5.39
N ARG A 81 -8.93 -3.81 4.49
CA ARG A 81 -9.98 -3.39 3.54
C ARG A 81 -11.17 -2.69 4.20
N PHE A 82 -11.53 -3.10 5.41
CA PHE A 82 -12.63 -2.52 6.18
C PHE A 82 -12.16 -1.63 7.33
N GLN A 83 -10.84 -1.48 7.52
CA GLN A 83 -10.23 -0.74 8.63
C GLN A 83 -9.43 0.48 8.16
N PHE A 84 -9.17 0.59 6.86
CA PHE A 84 -8.53 1.73 6.23
C PHE A 84 -9.58 2.68 5.68
N TYR A 85 -9.62 3.89 6.22
CA TYR A 85 -10.46 4.96 5.72
C TYR A 85 -9.73 5.69 4.60
N HIS A 86 -10.21 5.54 3.37
CA HIS A 86 -9.55 6.10 2.19
C HIS A 86 -10.11 7.47 1.76
N ALA A 87 -11.13 8.02 2.45
CA ALA A 87 -11.74 9.33 2.14
C ALA A 87 -11.93 9.56 0.62
N GLU A 88 -11.39 10.68 0.11
CA GLU A 88 -11.40 11.11 -1.29
C GLU A 88 -10.30 10.49 -2.15
N PHE A 89 -9.43 9.64 -1.58
CA PHE A 89 -8.39 8.98 -2.36
C PHE A 89 -9.01 8.05 -3.41
N ASP A 90 -8.51 8.11 -4.65
CA ASP A 90 -9.06 7.35 -5.76
C ASP A 90 -8.98 5.84 -5.46
N LYS A 91 -10.14 5.20 -5.36
CA LYS A 91 -10.27 3.76 -5.12
C LYS A 91 -9.60 2.93 -6.21
N ASN A 92 -9.47 3.45 -7.42
CA ASN A 92 -8.76 2.77 -8.50
C ASN A 92 -7.25 2.72 -8.28
N HIS A 93 -6.73 3.55 -7.37
CA HIS A 93 -5.34 3.64 -6.96
C HIS A 93 -5.10 2.96 -5.60
N ILE A 94 -5.97 2.01 -5.22
CA ILE A 94 -5.81 1.19 -4.02
C ILE A 94 -5.79 -0.30 -4.40
N VAL A 95 -4.79 -1.03 -3.89
CA VAL A 95 -4.72 -2.49 -3.97
C VAL A 95 -4.94 -3.06 -2.58
N TYR A 96 -5.97 -3.89 -2.43
CA TYR A 96 -6.19 -4.66 -1.20
C TYR A 96 -5.64 -6.07 -1.40
N LEU A 97 -4.56 -6.41 -0.72
CA LEU A 97 -3.96 -7.74 -0.81
C LEU A 97 -4.84 -8.77 -0.11
N THR A 98 -4.96 -9.93 -0.74
CA THR A 98 -5.46 -11.15 -0.10
C THR A 98 -4.42 -11.71 0.87
N THR A 99 -4.88 -12.54 1.82
CA THR A 99 -3.99 -13.24 2.75
C THR A 99 -2.92 -14.04 2.02
N MET A 100 -3.26 -14.70 0.91
CA MET A 100 -2.31 -15.50 0.13
C MET A 100 -1.28 -14.63 -0.58
N GLU A 101 -1.70 -13.55 -1.25
CA GLU A 101 -0.78 -12.66 -1.96
C GLU A 101 0.26 -12.07 -0.99
N TYR A 102 -0.20 -11.59 0.16
CA TYR A 102 0.71 -11.05 1.17
C TYR A 102 1.58 -12.12 1.84
N ALA A 103 0.99 -13.27 2.20
CA ALA A 103 1.74 -14.37 2.83
C ALA A 103 2.84 -14.88 1.89
N TYR A 104 2.60 -15.08 0.59
CA TYR A 104 3.62 -15.58 -0.32
C TYR A 104 4.53 -14.50 -0.91
N GLY A 105 4.30 -13.22 -0.57
CA GLY A 105 5.06 -12.11 -1.15
C GLY A 105 4.80 -11.96 -2.65
N ASP A 106 3.57 -12.24 -3.10
CA ASP A 106 3.14 -12.01 -4.47
C ASP A 106 2.86 -10.53 -4.69
N VAL A 107 3.74 -9.91 -5.48
CA VAL A 107 3.69 -8.49 -5.81
C VAL A 107 2.97 -8.21 -7.13
N MET A 108 2.59 -9.25 -7.88
CA MET A 108 1.95 -9.10 -9.19
C MET A 108 0.64 -8.32 -9.20
N PRO A 109 -0.22 -8.35 -8.16
CA PRO A 109 -1.38 -7.47 -8.08
C PRO A 109 -1.00 -5.99 -8.13
N VAL A 110 0.07 -5.61 -7.43
CA VAL A 110 0.60 -4.24 -7.42
C VAL A 110 1.20 -3.88 -8.78
N ILE A 111 2.01 -4.78 -9.36
CA ILE A 111 2.62 -4.56 -10.69
C ILE A 111 1.57 -4.37 -11.77
N ARG A 112 0.53 -5.23 -11.83
CA ARG A 112 -0.60 -5.05 -12.76
C ARG A 112 -1.25 -3.69 -12.58
N LYS A 113 -1.51 -3.29 -11.34
CA LYS A 113 -2.16 -2.01 -11.06
C LYS A 113 -1.31 -0.83 -11.52
N ILE A 114 0.00 -0.87 -11.29
CA ILE A 114 0.92 0.17 -11.77
C ILE A 114 0.88 0.28 -13.29
N ARG A 115 0.89 -0.85 -14.01
CA ARG A 115 0.79 -0.84 -15.48
C ARG A 115 -0.54 -0.30 -15.97
N GLU A 116 -1.65 -0.65 -15.32
CA GLU A 116 -2.97 -0.06 -15.63
C GLU A 116 -2.95 1.48 -15.45
N ILE A 117 -2.30 1.97 -14.40
CA ILE A 117 -2.17 3.39 -14.13
C ILE A 117 -1.29 4.06 -15.20
N ILE A 118 -0.13 3.49 -15.52
CA ILE A 118 0.78 4.01 -16.56
C ILE A 118 0.06 4.09 -17.91
N ASN A 119 -0.59 3.02 -18.34
CA ASN A 119 -1.27 2.96 -19.64
C ASN A 119 -2.44 3.96 -19.74
N LYS A 120 -3.11 4.28 -18.63
CA LYS A 120 -4.14 5.33 -18.58
C LYS A 120 -3.59 6.74 -18.67
N PHE A 121 -2.32 6.96 -18.33
CA PHE A 121 -1.66 8.27 -18.45
C PHE A 121 -1.03 8.49 -19.83
N GLU A 122 -0.86 7.44 -20.63
CA GLU A 122 -0.33 7.50 -22.01
C GLU A 122 -1.41 7.54 -23.10
N ALA A 123 -2.68 7.30 -22.73
CA ALA A 123 -3.84 7.36 -23.62
C ALA A 123 -4.54 8.71 -23.55
#